data_AF-A0A662PZA2-F1
#
_entry.id   AF-A0A662PZA2-F1
#
_cell.length_a   1.000
_cell.length_b   1.000
_cell.length_c   1.000
_cell.angle_alpha   90.00
_cell.angle_beta   90.00
_cell.angle_gamma   90.00
#
_symmetry.space_group_name_H-M   'P 1'
#
loop_
_entity.id
_entity.type
_entity.pdbx_description
1 polymer ?
#
loop_
_entity_poly.entity_id
_entity_poly.type
_entity_poly.pdbx_seq_one_letter_code
_entity_poly.pdbx_strand_id
1 'polypeptide(L)' 'MFRKRRIYMDYASTTPIDPRVLKAMLPYLREKFGNTMSPHSWGMEAREALESARETVAS' A
#
# COMPACT_ATOMS: atom_id res chain seq x y z
N MET A 1 -32.06 16.58 -10.79
CA MET A 1 -31.26 16.51 -9.54
C MET A 1 -29.81 16.83 -9.87
N PHE A 2 -29.35 18.06 -9.58
CA PHE A 2 -27.97 18.45 -9.88
C PHE A 2 -27.01 17.81 -8.86
N ARG A 3 -26.17 16.87 -9.32
CA ARG A 3 -25.15 16.27 -8.47
C ARG A 3 -24.04 17.28 -8.25
N LYS A 4 -23.99 17.89 -7.05
CA LYS A 4 -22.94 18.85 -6.68
C LYS A 4 -21.59 18.14 -6.76
N ARG A 5 -20.71 18.60 -7.66
CA ARG A 5 -19.34 18.07 -7.77
C ARG A 5 -18.56 18.50 -6.53
N ARG A 6 -18.07 17.52 -5.76
CA ARG A 6 -17.15 17.77 -4.66
C ARG A 6 -15.75 17.97 -5.24
N ILE A 7 -15.09 19.07 -4.88
CA ILE A 7 -13.71 19.38 -5.26
C ILE A 7 -12.88 19.22 -4.00
N TYR A 8 -11.83 18.41 -4.06
CA TYR A 8 -10.92 18.19 -2.93
C TYR A 8 -9.69 19.09 -3.11
N MET A 9 -9.53 20.08 -2.24
CA MET A 9 -8.45 21.08 -2.31
C MET A 9 -7.53 21.03 -1.07
N ASP A 10 -7.57 19.95 -0.29
CA ASP A 10 -6.83 19.78 0.96
C ASP A 10 -5.65 18.80 0.83
N TYR A 11 -4.91 18.91 -0.29
CA TYR A 11 -3.71 18.09 -0.56
C TYR A 11 -2.56 18.36 0.41
N ALA A 12 -2.62 19.46 1.17
CA ALA A 12 -1.66 19.77 2.22
C ALA A 12 -1.83 18.89 3.47
N SER A 13 -3.05 18.41 3.74
CA SER A 13 -3.35 17.56 4.89
C SER A 13 -3.23 16.07 4.57
N THR A 14 -3.81 15.62 3.45
CA THR A 14 -3.66 14.25 2.96
C THR A 14 -3.99 14.16 1.47
N THR A 15 -3.74 13.00 0.86
CA THR A 15 -3.97 12.79 -0.57
C THR A 15 -4.78 11.52 -0.84
N PRO A 16 -5.63 11.50 -1.88
CA PRO A 16 -6.24 10.26 -2.34
C PRO A 16 -5.16 9.27 -2.78
N ILE A 17 -5.35 8.00 -2.44
CA ILE A 17 -4.44 6.93 -2.87
C ILE A 17 -4.45 6.84 -4.41
N ASP A 18 -3.27 6.88 -5.03
CA ASP A 18 -3.12 6.62 -6.46
C ASP A 18 -3.63 5.19 -6.77
N PRO A 19 -4.49 4.98 -7.79
CA PRO A 19 -4.99 3.65 -8.14
C PRO A 19 -3.90 2.60 -8.34
N ARG A 20 -2.70 3.01 -8.80
CA ARG A 20 -1.53 2.12 -8.96
C ARG A 20 -0.98 1.67 -7.61
N VAL A 21 -0.95 2.56 -6.62
CA VAL A 21 -0.54 2.24 -5.24
C VAL A 21 -1.54 1.27 -4.63
N LEU A 22 -2.86 1.53 -4.78
CA LEU A 22 -3.88 0.60 -4.30
C LEU A 22 -3.72 -0.79 -4.92
N LYS A 23 -3.53 -0.86 -6.24
CA LYS A 23 -3.32 -2.12 -6.96
C LYS A 23 -2.08 -2.88 -6.46
N ALA A 24 -0.97 -2.18 -6.22
CA ALA A 24 0.26 -2.78 -5.71
C ALA A 24 0.11 -3.28 -4.26
N MET A 25 -0.71 -2.62 -3.44
CA MET A 25 -0.92 -2.98 -2.04
C MET A 25 -1.97 -4.09 -1.84
N LEU A 26 -2.95 -4.22 -2.74
CA LEU A 26 -4.05 -5.18 -2.61
C LEU A 26 -3.62 -6.64 -2.32
N PRO A 27 -2.56 -7.20 -2.93
CA PRO A 27 -2.10 -8.55 -2.60
C PRO A 27 -1.75 -8.72 -1.12
N TYR A 28 -1.08 -7.74 -0.51
CA TYR A 28 -0.68 -7.77 0.91
C TYR A 28 -1.84 -7.57 1.87
N LEU A 29 -2.94 -6.99 1.39
CA LEU A 29 -4.19 -6.82 2.16
C LEU A 29 -5.12 -8.04 2.08
N ARG A 30 -4.84 -9.02 1.22
CA ARG A 30 -5.74 -10.16 0.97
C ARG A 30 -5.06 -11.52 1.06
N GLU A 31 -3.99 -11.71 0.29
CA GLU A 31 -3.40 -13.02 0.02
C GLU A 31 -2.03 -13.18 0.70
N LYS A 32 -1.23 -12.11 0.72
CA LYS A 32 0.13 -12.07 1.28
C LYS A 32 0.13 -11.41 2.66
N PHE A 33 -0.67 -11.94 3.57
CA PHE A 33 -0.90 -11.38 4.91
C PHE A 33 0.14 -11.82 5.96
N GLY A 34 1.26 -12.41 5.53
CA GLY A 34 2.26 -12.97 6.44
C GLY A 34 2.86 -11.93 7.38
N ASN A 35 3.15 -12.35 8.62
CA ASN A 35 3.92 -11.54 9.55
C ASN A 35 5.42 -11.70 9.24
N THR A 36 6.14 -10.59 9.04
CA THR A 36 7.58 -10.59 8.70
C THR A 36 8.48 -11.26 9.73
N MET A 37 8.00 -11.41 10.97
CA MET A 37 8.72 -12.09 12.06
C MET A 37 8.53 -13.62 12.05
N SER A 38 7.60 -14.14 11.25
CA SER A 38 7.37 -15.58 11.17
C SER A 38 8.46 -16.27 10.33
N PRO A 39 9.05 -17.38 10.78
CA PRO A 39 10.12 -18.07 10.06
C PRO A 39 9.62 -18.95 8.89
N HIS A 40 8.31 -19.15 8.76
CA HIS A 40 7.71 -19.94 7.68
C HIS A 40 7.53 -19.13 6.38
N SER A 41 7.17 -19.82 5.30
CA SER A 41 7.05 -19.26 3.93
C SER A 41 6.29 -17.93 3.86
N TRP A 42 5.10 -17.84 4.45
CA TRP A 42 4.32 -16.59 4.44
C TRP A 42 5.06 -15.40 5.09
N GLY A 43 5.81 -15.63 6.16
CA GLY A 43 6.56 -14.57 6.82
C GLY A 43 7.82 -14.17 6.05
N MET A 44 8.48 -15.13 5.43
CA MET A 44 9.62 -14.87 4.54
C MET A 44 9.20 -14.01 3.33
N GLU A 45 8.09 -14.36 2.67
CA GLU A 45 7.55 -13.58 1.55
C GLU A 45 7.20 -12.14 1.95
N ALA A 46 6.56 -11.95 3.12
CA ALA A 46 6.23 -10.63 3.62
C ALA A 46 7.50 -9.80 3.93
N ARG A 47 8.54 -10.44 4.46
CA ARG A 47 9.82 -9.80 4.76
C ARG A 47 10.53 -9.35 3.48
N GLU A 48 10.57 -10.19 2.45
CA GLU A 48 11.14 -9.82 1.15
C GLU A 48 10.44 -8.59 0.54
N ALA A 49 9.11 -8.55 0.58
CA ALA A 49 8.34 -7.40 0.12
C ALA A 49 8.65 -6.11 0.91
N LEU A 50 8.81 -6.22 2.23
CA LEU A 50 9.16 -5.09 3.09
C LEU A 50 10.56 -4.55 2.77
N GLU A 51 11.56 -5.43 2.60
CA GLU A 51 12.92 -5.01 2.29
C GLU A 51 13.02 -4.35 0.92
N SER A 52 12.37 -4.89 -0.11
CA SER A 52 12.31 -4.25 -1.43
C SER A 52 11.68 -2.85 -1.39
N ALA A 53 10.63 -2.67 -0.57
CA ALA A 53 10.03 -1.36 -0.36
C ALA A 53 10.98 -0.39 0.35
N ARG A 54 11.76 -0.86 1.34
CA ARG A 54 12.77 -0.04 2.03
C ARG A 54 13.87 0.42 1.09
N GLU A 55 14.38 -0.47 0.23
CA GLU A 55 15.39 -0.13 -0.77
C GLU A 55 14.88 0.96 -1.73
N THR A 56 13.64 0.85 -2.19
CA THR A 56 13.02 1.82 -3.11
C THR A 56 12.85 3.20 -2.47
N VAL A 57 12.56 3.27 -1.18
CA VAL A 57 12.37 4.54 -0.46
C VAL A 57 13.71 5.17 -0.05
N ALA A 58 14.74 4.36 0.17
CA ALA A 58 16.05 4.81 0.63
C ALA A 58 16.97 5.34 -0.48
N SER A 59 16.66 5.09 -1.76
CA SER A 59 17.39 5.59 -2.94
C SER A 59 16.94 6.98 -3.36
#